data_AF-U1NSB0-F1
#
_entry.id   AF-U1NSB0-F1
#
_cell.length_a   1.000
_cell.length_b   1.000
_cell.length_c   1.000
_cell.angle_alpha   90.00
_cell.angle_beta   90.00
_cell.angle_gamma   90.00
#
_symmetry.space_group_name_H-M   'P 1'
#
loop_
_entity.id
_entity.type
_entity.pdbx_description
1 polymer ?
#
loop_
_entity_poly.entity_id
_entity_poly.type
_entity_poly.pdbx_seq_one_letter_code
_entity_poly.pdbx_strand_id
1 'polypeptide(L)'
;MARQATADSEREAYRADRAEALAAHDYTARIRDEDDTLVLYPDEWIDGGTVQFDRIDDTDRAVEIPLSGGGDDTWAAVEADNAALVDAVGDAHGPIHEANARAFADFMGNHYCRRIETATADHLAEFREEYYRRNVWADTDQQVSIEDSLKYLFAAADTECPERSAER
;
A
#
# COMPACT_ATOMS: atom_id res chain seq x y z
N MET A 1 12.07 -13.10 -21.71
CA MET A 1 12.83 -12.19 -22.59
C MET A 1 11.95 -11.01 -23.03
N ALA A 2 10.92 -11.21 -23.86
CA ALA A 2 10.06 -10.10 -24.33
C ALA A 2 9.39 -9.29 -23.19
N ARG A 3 8.72 -9.95 -22.23
CA ARG A 3 8.07 -9.29 -21.07
C ARG A 3 9.05 -8.51 -20.17
N GLN A 4 10.30 -8.95 -20.08
CA GLN A 4 11.31 -8.34 -19.21
C GLN A 4 11.87 -7.06 -19.86
N ALA A 5 12.08 -7.10 -21.19
CA ALA A 5 12.43 -5.92 -21.97
C ALA A 5 11.32 -4.85 -21.97
N THR A 6 10.04 -5.24 -22.00
CA THR A 6 8.94 -4.27 -21.84
C THR A 6 8.94 -3.64 -20.45
N ALA A 7 9.09 -4.44 -19.39
CA ALA A 7 9.15 -3.93 -18.02
C ALA A 7 10.38 -3.02 -17.77
N ASP A 8 11.52 -3.27 -18.42
CA ASP A 8 12.67 -2.38 -18.37
C ASP A 8 12.38 -1.05 -19.07
N SER A 9 11.75 -1.09 -20.26
CA SER A 9 11.36 0.12 -20.99
C SER A 9 10.31 0.97 -20.28
N GLU A 10 9.36 0.34 -19.61
CA GLU A 10 8.35 1.03 -18.80
C GLU A 10 9.00 1.70 -17.59
N ARG A 11 9.92 1.02 -16.90
CA ARG A 11 10.67 1.60 -15.77
C ARG A 11 11.51 2.79 -16.20
N GLU A 12 12.10 2.76 -17.38
CA GLU A 12 12.85 3.90 -17.92
C GLU A 12 11.92 5.08 -18.26
N ALA A 13 10.77 4.83 -18.88
CA ALA A 13 9.76 5.85 -19.15
C ALA A 13 9.28 6.55 -17.87
N TYR A 14 8.89 5.80 -16.83
CA TYR A 14 8.48 6.40 -15.56
C TYR A 14 9.58 7.23 -14.88
N ARG A 15 10.85 6.82 -15.02
CA ARG A 15 11.98 7.61 -14.49
C ARG A 15 12.20 8.89 -15.28
N ALA A 16 12.00 8.87 -16.60
CA ALA A 16 12.07 10.04 -17.45
C ALA A 16 10.95 11.03 -17.14
N ASP A 17 9.71 10.56 -17.05
CA ASP A 17 8.54 11.39 -16.69
C ASP A 17 8.73 12.05 -15.32
N ARG A 18 9.25 11.29 -14.34
CA ARG A 18 9.60 11.84 -13.02
C ARG A 18 10.66 12.93 -13.13
N ALA A 19 11.72 12.70 -13.90
CA ALA A 19 12.79 13.68 -14.06
C ALA A 19 12.29 14.98 -14.71
N GLU A 20 11.43 14.87 -15.73
CA GLU A 20 10.78 16.02 -16.37
C GLU A 20 9.89 16.80 -15.38
N ALA A 21 9.08 16.08 -14.60
CA ALA A 21 8.20 16.71 -13.61
C ALA A 21 9.00 17.44 -12.52
N LEU A 22 10.08 16.86 -12.01
CA LEU A 22 10.90 17.48 -10.96
C LEU A 22 11.71 18.68 -11.48
N ALA A 23 12.21 18.60 -12.72
CA ALA A 23 12.92 19.71 -13.36
C ALA A 23 12.04 20.97 -13.48
N ALA A 24 10.72 20.81 -13.66
CA ALA A 24 9.77 21.93 -13.66
C ALA A 24 9.69 22.69 -12.31
N HIS A 25 10.22 22.10 -11.24
CA HIS A 25 10.23 22.65 -9.89
C HIS A 25 11.64 22.91 -9.34
N ASP A 26 12.70 22.75 -10.15
CA ASP A 26 14.11 22.83 -9.73
C ASP A 26 14.49 21.77 -8.68
N TYR A 27 13.99 20.54 -8.82
CA TYR A 27 14.32 19.39 -7.97
C TYR A 27 14.93 18.23 -8.75
N THR A 28 15.67 17.38 -8.04
CA THR A 28 16.11 16.06 -8.49
C THR A 28 15.82 15.01 -7.42
N ALA A 29 16.02 13.74 -7.79
CA ALA A 29 15.71 12.59 -6.98
C ALA A 29 16.87 11.59 -6.91
N ARG A 30 17.02 10.95 -5.75
CA ARG A 30 17.81 9.72 -5.60
C ARG A 30 17.04 8.68 -4.81
N ILE A 31 17.36 7.42 -5.02
CA ILE A 31 16.92 6.34 -4.13
C ILE A 31 18.03 6.13 -3.09
N ARG A 32 17.66 6.08 -1.82
CA ARG A 32 18.53 5.66 -0.72
C ARG A 32 18.27 4.18 -0.50
N ASP A 33 19.20 3.33 -0.91
CA ASP A 33 19.03 1.87 -0.89
C ASP A 33 18.97 1.27 0.53
N GLU A 34 19.49 1.99 1.55
CA GLU A 34 19.55 1.51 2.94
C GLU A 34 18.18 1.26 3.55
N ASP A 35 17.19 2.09 3.18
CA ASP A 35 15.82 2.08 3.69
C ASP A 35 14.77 2.25 2.58
N ASP A 36 15.17 2.00 1.33
CA ASP A 36 14.32 2.07 0.14
C ASP A 36 13.49 3.36 0.09
N THR A 37 14.14 4.52 0.22
CA THR A 37 13.47 5.83 0.28
C THR A 37 13.77 6.65 -0.98
N LEU A 38 12.73 7.20 -1.60
CA LEU A 38 12.85 8.24 -2.62
C LEU A 38 13.09 9.58 -1.94
N VAL A 39 14.28 10.13 -2.14
CA VAL A 39 14.68 11.44 -1.60
C VAL A 39 14.65 12.45 -2.72
N LEU A 40 13.86 13.51 -2.57
CA LEU A 40 13.79 14.67 -3.45
C LEU A 40 14.50 15.85 -2.79
N TYR A 41 15.32 16.58 -3.53
CA TYR A 41 15.96 17.80 -3.03
C TYR A 41 16.21 18.80 -4.16
N PRO A 42 16.37 20.11 -3.83
CA PRO A 42 16.66 21.13 -4.80
C PRO A 42 17.90 20.82 -5.65
N ASP A 43 17.81 21.05 -6.96
CA ASP A 43 18.91 20.80 -7.91
C ASP A 43 20.17 21.58 -7.54
N GLU A 44 20.01 22.78 -7.02
CA GLU A 44 21.12 23.66 -6.65
C GLU A 44 22.06 23.06 -5.59
N TRP A 45 21.56 22.11 -4.77
CA TRP A 45 22.36 21.43 -3.75
C TRP A 45 23.37 20.46 -4.33
N ILE A 46 23.25 20.07 -5.60
CA ILE A 46 24.18 19.17 -6.27
C ILE A 46 24.97 19.92 -7.33
N ASP A 47 26.27 19.67 -7.38
CA ASP A 47 27.13 20.08 -8.47
C ASP A 47 28.00 18.89 -8.90
N GLY A 48 27.91 18.49 -10.17
CA GLY A 48 28.64 17.34 -10.70
C GLY A 48 28.41 16.03 -9.92
N GLY A 49 27.21 15.82 -9.38
CA GLY A 49 26.88 14.64 -8.56
C GLY A 49 27.39 14.69 -7.12
N THR A 50 27.97 15.81 -6.69
CA THR A 50 28.46 16.03 -5.31
C THR A 50 27.60 17.06 -4.58
N VAL A 51 27.24 16.74 -3.34
CA VAL A 51 26.49 17.65 -2.46
C VAL A 51 27.32 18.88 -2.11
N GLN A 52 26.73 20.05 -2.27
CA GLN A 52 27.31 21.35 -1.96
C GLN A 52 26.71 21.86 -0.65
N PHE A 53 27.34 21.51 0.48
CA PHE A 53 26.83 21.85 1.82
C PHE A 53 26.61 23.36 2.01
N ASP A 54 27.45 24.22 1.41
CA ASP A 54 27.32 25.68 1.50
C ASP A 54 26.10 26.25 0.76
N ARG A 55 25.36 25.42 -0.01
CA ARG A 55 24.12 25.79 -0.71
C ARG A 55 22.85 25.28 0.02
N ILE A 56 23.03 24.59 1.15
CA ILE A 56 21.94 24.03 1.94
C ILE A 56 21.68 24.95 3.13
N ASP A 57 20.84 25.96 2.90
CA ASP A 57 20.41 26.88 3.96
C ASP A 57 19.23 26.34 4.79
N ASP A 58 18.43 25.47 4.18
CA ASP A 58 17.20 24.92 4.77
C ASP A 58 16.98 23.47 4.34
N THR A 59 17.23 22.53 5.26
CA THR A 59 17.05 21.10 5.00
C THR A 59 15.59 20.67 4.85
N ASP A 60 14.63 21.48 5.32
CA ASP A 60 13.20 21.15 5.25
C ASP A 60 12.66 21.24 3.81
N ARG A 61 13.47 21.78 2.89
CA ARG A 61 13.21 21.72 1.44
C ARG A 61 13.38 20.32 0.85
N ALA A 62 14.01 19.39 1.54
CA ALA A 62 14.07 18.00 1.09
C ALA A 62 12.78 17.25 1.44
N VAL A 63 12.36 16.34 0.57
CA VAL A 63 11.19 15.47 0.80
C VAL A 63 11.65 14.03 0.72
N GLU A 64 11.33 13.23 1.73
CA GLU A 64 11.62 11.80 1.79
C GLU A 64 10.32 10.99 1.72
N ILE A 65 10.26 10.04 0.79
CA ILE A 65 9.11 9.16 0.57
C ILE A 65 9.57 7.70 0.64
N PRO A 66 9.19 6.94 1.68
CA PRO A 66 9.48 5.51 1.75
C PRO A 66 8.83 4.78 0.58
N LEU A 67 9.59 3.95 -0.13
CA LEU A 67 9.11 3.09 -1.22
C LEU A 67 8.70 1.70 -0.71
N SER A 68 9.23 1.29 0.45
CA SER A 68 8.81 0.09 1.18
C SER A 68 8.56 0.39 2.67
N GLY A 69 7.64 -0.37 3.29
CA GLY A 69 7.10 -0.09 4.62
C GLY A 69 5.73 0.58 4.57
N GLY A 70 4.81 0.19 5.45
CA GLY A 70 3.44 0.71 5.54
C GLY A 70 3.42 2.24 5.63
N GLY A 71 2.31 2.86 5.21
CA GLY A 71 2.18 4.32 5.21
C GLY A 71 2.44 4.97 6.58
N ASP A 72 2.38 6.30 6.64
CA ASP A 72 2.58 7.10 7.87
C ASP A 72 1.72 6.68 9.09
N ASP A 73 0.76 5.77 8.90
CA ASP A 73 -0.12 5.24 9.94
C ASP A 73 0.65 4.27 10.87
N THR A 74 0.70 4.61 12.17
CA THR A 74 1.25 3.70 13.19
C THR A 74 0.42 2.41 13.28
N TRP A 75 1.06 1.28 13.64
CA TRP A 75 0.37 0.00 13.83
C TRP A 75 -0.87 0.11 14.75
N ALA A 76 -0.79 0.92 15.81
CA ALA A 76 -1.91 1.13 16.72
C ALA A 76 -3.08 1.89 16.09
N ALA A 77 -2.80 2.85 15.20
CA ALA A 77 -3.83 3.56 14.45
C ALA A 77 -4.49 2.63 13.43
N VAL A 78 -3.69 1.87 12.68
CA VAL A 78 -4.19 0.86 11.73
C VAL A 78 -5.07 -0.17 12.41
N GLU A 79 -4.64 -0.71 13.56
CA GLU A 79 -5.45 -1.68 14.32
C GLU A 79 -6.76 -1.06 14.81
N ALA A 80 -6.75 0.18 15.33
CA ALA A 80 -7.96 0.84 15.79
C ALA A 80 -8.97 1.05 14.66
N ASP A 81 -8.52 1.53 13.50
CA ASP A 81 -9.38 1.76 12.34
C ASP A 81 -9.94 0.44 11.79
N ASN A 82 -9.09 -0.57 11.63
CA ASN A 82 -9.52 -1.88 11.14
C ASN A 82 -10.49 -2.57 12.12
N ALA A 83 -10.25 -2.48 13.43
CA ALA A 83 -11.12 -3.06 14.44
C ALA A 83 -12.52 -2.41 14.44
N ALA A 84 -12.62 -1.09 14.25
CA ALA A 84 -13.90 -0.41 14.14
C ALA A 84 -14.75 -0.92 12.96
N LEU A 85 -14.11 -1.24 11.83
CA LEU A 85 -14.79 -1.85 10.68
C LEU A 85 -15.25 -3.28 10.95
N VAL A 86 -14.44 -4.07 11.66
CA VAL A 86 -14.80 -5.43 12.09
C VAL A 86 -16.04 -5.40 12.98
N ASP A 87 -16.06 -4.53 13.98
CA ASP A 87 -17.20 -4.36 14.89
C ASP A 87 -18.46 -3.96 14.12
N ALA A 88 -18.35 -3.00 13.19
CA ALA A 88 -19.47 -2.56 12.36
C ALA A 88 -20.06 -3.70 11.50
N VAL A 89 -19.21 -4.57 10.95
CA VAL A 89 -19.65 -5.75 10.21
C VAL A 89 -20.33 -6.77 11.13
N GLY A 90 -19.78 -7.00 12.32
CA GLY A 90 -20.39 -7.90 13.31
C GLY A 90 -21.76 -7.43 13.76
N ASP A 91 -21.91 -6.15 14.05
CA ASP A 91 -23.19 -5.55 14.45
C ASP A 91 -24.25 -5.64 13.34
N ALA A 92 -23.86 -5.43 12.08
CA ALA A 92 -24.80 -5.38 10.96
C ALA A 92 -25.13 -6.76 10.36
N HIS A 93 -24.15 -7.67 10.31
CA HIS A 93 -24.23 -8.92 9.55
C HIS A 93 -24.05 -10.17 10.41
N GLY A 94 -23.55 -10.03 11.64
CA GLY A 94 -23.42 -11.12 12.60
C GLY A 94 -22.04 -11.79 12.63
N PRO A 95 -21.89 -12.79 13.51
CA PRO A 95 -20.57 -13.24 13.99
C PRO A 95 -19.73 -13.98 12.94
N ILE A 96 -20.36 -14.62 11.94
CA ILE A 96 -19.62 -15.28 10.85
C ILE A 96 -18.89 -14.23 10.01
N HIS A 97 -19.56 -13.12 9.71
CA HIS A 97 -18.99 -12.03 8.93
C HIS A 97 -17.97 -11.24 9.74
N GLU A 98 -18.22 -11.03 11.03
CA GLU A 98 -17.26 -10.46 11.98
C GLU A 98 -15.95 -11.25 12.00
N ALA A 99 -16.02 -12.58 12.14
CA ALA A 99 -14.84 -13.44 12.19
C ALA A 99 -14.04 -13.40 10.87
N ASN A 100 -14.73 -13.38 9.73
CA ASN A 100 -14.09 -13.24 8.42
C ASN A 100 -13.46 -11.85 8.23
N ALA A 101 -14.15 -10.80 8.67
CA ALA A 101 -13.62 -9.43 8.65
C ALA A 101 -12.39 -9.31 9.54
N ARG A 102 -12.41 -9.90 10.74
CA ARG A 102 -11.26 -9.94 11.65
C ARG A 102 -10.05 -10.60 11.01
N ALA A 103 -10.25 -11.74 10.36
CA ALA A 103 -9.17 -12.43 9.65
C ALA A 103 -8.54 -11.53 8.56
N PHE A 104 -9.35 -10.75 7.84
CA PHE A 104 -8.84 -9.81 6.85
C PHE A 104 -8.13 -8.61 7.47
N ALA A 105 -8.67 -8.07 8.57
CA ALA A 105 -8.03 -7.02 9.36
C ALA A 105 -6.65 -7.46 9.89
N ASP A 106 -6.55 -8.69 10.40
CA ASP A 106 -5.29 -9.28 10.87
C ASP A 106 -4.28 -9.44 9.73
N PHE A 107 -4.73 -9.83 8.54
CA PHE A 107 -3.89 -9.90 7.35
C PHE A 107 -3.37 -8.50 6.95
N MET A 108 -4.25 -7.52 6.80
CA MET A 108 -3.88 -6.16 6.38
C MET A 108 -2.99 -5.45 7.42
N GLY A 109 -3.34 -5.57 8.70
CA GLY A 109 -2.62 -4.96 9.81
C GLY A 109 -1.26 -5.61 10.08
N ASN A 110 -1.20 -6.95 10.15
CA ASN A 110 0.04 -7.64 10.51
C ASN A 110 0.99 -7.86 9.32
N HIS A 111 0.46 -8.08 8.11
CA HIS A 111 1.30 -8.35 6.95
C HIS A 111 1.74 -7.08 6.22
N TYR A 112 0.88 -6.05 6.16
CA TYR A 112 1.18 -4.81 5.43
C TYR A 112 1.23 -3.57 6.29
N CYS A 113 0.81 -3.62 7.56
CA CYS A 113 0.61 -2.44 8.40
C CYS A 113 -0.24 -1.38 7.67
N ARG A 114 -1.39 -1.82 7.14
CA ARG A 114 -2.28 -0.99 6.32
C ARG A 114 -3.74 -1.06 6.75
N ARG A 115 -4.42 0.05 6.54
CA ARG A 115 -5.88 0.18 6.64
C ARG A 115 -6.58 -0.59 5.53
N ILE A 116 -7.74 -1.19 5.84
CA ILE A 116 -8.55 -2.00 4.92
C ILE A 116 -8.94 -1.22 3.66
N GLU A 117 -9.22 0.08 3.78
CA GLU A 117 -9.62 0.96 2.66
C GLU A 117 -8.57 1.05 1.56
N THR A 118 -7.31 0.73 1.88
CA THR A 118 -6.19 0.75 0.94
C THR A 118 -5.91 -0.59 0.28
N ALA A 119 -6.72 -1.62 0.59
CA ALA A 119 -6.54 -2.95 0.02
C ALA A 119 -6.75 -2.93 -1.50
N THR A 120 -5.98 -3.77 -2.20
CA THR A 120 -6.03 -3.91 -3.65
C THR A 120 -6.61 -5.28 -4.01
N ALA A 121 -7.00 -5.46 -5.28
CA ALA A 121 -7.46 -6.75 -5.77
C ALA A 121 -6.42 -7.88 -5.61
N ASP A 122 -5.12 -7.54 -5.62
CA ASP A 122 -4.03 -8.47 -5.34
C ASP A 122 -4.00 -8.88 -3.87
N HIS A 123 -4.16 -7.93 -2.93
CA HIS A 123 -4.27 -8.25 -1.51
C HIS A 123 -5.47 -9.17 -1.23
N LEU A 124 -6.63 -8.95 -1.88
CA LEU A 124 -7.80 -9.82 -1.74
C LEU A 124 -7.55 -11.23 -2.28
N ALA A 125 -6.83 -11.35 -3.39
CA ALA A 125 -6.48 -12.64 -3.96
C ALA A 125 -5.50 -13.40 -3.05
N GLU A 126 -4.42 -12.75 -2.62
CA GLU A 126 -3.44 -13.32 -1.69
C GLU A 126 -4.10 -13.72 -0.36
N PHE A 127 -4.98 -12.88 0.18
CA PHE A 127 -5.71 -13.22 1.39
C PHE A 127 -6.50 -14.53 1.21
N ARG A 128 -7.35 -14.63 0.19
CA ARG A 128 -8.23 -15.80 -0.01
C ARG A 128 -7.45 -17.05 -0.39
N GLU A 129 -6.50 -16.91 -1.30
CA GLU A 129 -5.78 -18.02 -1.88
C GLU A 129 -4.63 -18.47 -0.98
N GLU A 130 -4.03 -17.62 -0.17
CA GLU A 130 -2.85 -18.00 0.61
C GLU A 130 -3.09 -17.88 2.10
N TYR A 131 -3.39 -16.68 2.58
CA TYR A 131 -3.42 -16.41 4.01
C TYR A 131 -4.56 -17.15 4.71
N TYR A 132 -5.79 -17.03 4.20
CA TYR A 132 -7.01 -17.53 4.82
C TYR A 132 -6.96 -19.04 5.01
N ARG A 133 -6.55 -19.77 3.96
CA ARG A 133 -6.42 -21.24 3.98
C ARG A 133 -5.37 -21.74 4.98
N ARG A 134 -4.28 -20.97 5.18
CA ARG A 134 -3.16 -21.38 6.03
C ARG A 134 -3.34 -20.99 7.49
N ASN A 135 -4.07 -19.92 7.77
CA ASN A 135 -4.03 -19.27 9.09
C ASN A 135 -5.37 -19.20 9.82
N VAL A 136 -6.51 -19.16 9.13
CA VAL A 136 -7.81 -18.82 9.77
C VAL A 136 -8.53 -20.05 10.32
N TRP A 137 -8.22 -21.26 9.80
CA TRP A 137 -8.85 -22.52 10.23
C TRP A 137 -10.39 -22.45 10.23
N ALA A 138 -10.94 -21.76 9.25
CA ALA A 138 -12.35 -21.44 9.14
C ALA A 138 -13.24 -22.68 8.94
N ASP A 139 -14.43 -22.66 9.54
CA ASP A 139 -15.46 -23.66 9.27
C ASP A 139 -16.11 -23.48 7.88
N THR A 140 -16.98 -24.41 7.50
CA THR A 140 -17.64 -24.39 6.19
C THR A 140 -18.49 -23.14 5.97
N ASP A 141 -19.17 -22.65 7.00
CA ASP A 141 -20.08 -21.51 6.88
C ASP A 141 -19.27 -20.22 6.72
N GLN A 142 -18.16 -20.08 7.43
CA GLN A 142 -17.18 -19.02 7.24
C GLN A 142 -16.58 -19.04 5.83
N GLN A 143 -16.17 -20.21 5.33
CA GLN A 143 -15.60 -20.36 3.99
C GLN A 143 -16.59 -19.98 2.88
N VAL A 144 -17.84 -20.39 2.99
CA VAL A 144 -18.89 -20.05 2.01
C VAL A 144 -19.20 -18.55 2.04
N SER A 145 -19.12 -17.93 3.22
CA SER A 145 -19.49 -16.53 3.41
C SER A 145 -18.36 -15.53 3.14
N ILE A 146 -17.15 -15.99 2.80
CA ILE A 146 -15.96 -15.12 2.78
C ILE A 146 -16.07 -13.97 1.76
N GLU A 147 -16.61 -14.24 0.57
CA GLU A 147 -16.73 -13.21 -0.47
C GLU A 147 -17.73 -12.12 -0.08
N ASP A 148 -18.87 -12.50 0.49
CA ASP A 148 -19.87 -11.55 0.96
C ASP A 148 -19.39 -10.80 2.21
N SER A 149 -18.62 -11.46 3.09
CA SER A 149 -17.98 -10.82 4.24
C SER A 149 -17.02 -9.70 3.81
N LEU A 150 -16.21 -9.94 2.78
CA LEU A 150 -15.32 -8.92 2.23
C LEU A 150 -16.11 -7.75 1.62
N LYS A 151 -17.20 -8.03 0.88
CA LYS A 151 -18.06 -6.96 0.34
C LYS A 151 -18.69 -6.12 1.46
N TYR A 152 -19.19 -6.74 2.52
CA TYR A 152 -19.73 -6.02 3.68
C TYR A 152 -18.68 -5.18 4.37
N LEU A 153 -17.47 -5.68 4.48
CA LEU A 153 -16.36 -4.95 5.08
C LEU A 153 -15.98 -3.70 4.28
N PHE A 154 -15.85 -3.80 2.96
CA PHE A 154 -15.60 -2.63 2.11
C PHE A 154 -16.78 -1.65 2.10
N ALA A 155 -18.02 -2.14 2.13
CA ALA A 155 -19.20 -1.29 2.27
C ALA A 155 -19.24 -0.54 3.61
N ALA A 156 -18.84 -1.18 4.72
CA ALA A 156 -18.71 -0.52 6.03
C ALA A 156 -17.62 0.57 6.02
N ALA A 157 -16.62 0.42 5.16
CA ALA A 157 -15.57 1.41 4.93
C ALA A 157 -15.92 2.48 3.88
N ASP A 158 -17.16 2.50 3.39
CA ASP A 158 -17.64 3.42 2.33
C ASP A 158 -16.75 3.41 1.07
N THR A 159 -16.28 2.22 0.70
CA THR A 159 -15.46 2.01 -0.50
C THR A 159 -15.93 0.79 -1.29
N GLU A 160 -15.64 0.79 -2.58
CA GLU A 160 -15.97 -0.35 -3.44
C GLU A 160 -14.98 -1.49 -3.20
N CYS A 161 -15.49 -2.72 -3.09
CA CYS A 161 -14.63 -3.90 -2.99
C CYS A 161 -13.77 -4.02 -4.25
N PRO A 162 -12.43 -4.08 -4.13
CA PRO A 162 -11.55 -4.14 -5.30
C PRO A 162 -11.82 -5.37 -6.16
N GLU A 163 -12.11 -5.14 -7.44
CA GLU A 163 -12.22 -6.21 -8.43
C GLU A 163 -10.91 -6.32 -9.23
N ARG A 164 -10.51 -7.54 -9.59
CA ARG A 164 -9.43 -7.74 -10.55
C ARG A 164 -9.90 -7.12 -11.88
N SER A 165 -9.23 -6.06 -12.34
CA SER A 165 -9.43 -5.58 -13.71
C SER A 165 -9.27 -6.76 -14.66
N ALA A 166 -10.30 -7.08 -15.42
CA ALA A 166 -10.18 -8.08 -16.49
C ALA A 166 -9.12 -7.57 -17.46
N GLU A 167 -7.94 -8.20 -17.44
CA GLU A 167 -6.92 -8.02 -18.48
C GLU A 167 -7.62 -8.20 -19.83
N ARG A 168 -7.65 -7.13 -20.62
CA ARG A 168 -8.25 -7.09 -21.95
C ARG A 168 -7.16 -7.14 -23.01
#